data_AF-A0AAV8YZ18-F1
#
_entry.id   AF-A0AAV8YZ18-F1
#
_cell.length_a   1.000
_cell.length_b   1.000
_cell.length_c   1.000
_cell.angle_alpha   90.00
_cell.angle_beta   90.00
_cell.angle_gamma   90.00
#
_symmetry.space_group_name_H-M   'P 1'
#
loop_
_entity.id
_entity.type
_entity.pdbx_description
1 polymer ?
#
loop_
_entity_poly.entity_id
_entity_poly.type
_entity_poly.pdbx_seq_one_letter_code
_entity_poly.pdbx_strand_id
1 'polypeptide(L)'
;MLSVQMEQQVNLKFLVKLGRTFIEAYAVLKELYGNTIVFRGHESSKQQLSWSSIQRTLTEDLETKRVDAKFVPRTMTDNQKECRVETCRALKQQLETDRDFLSKVITGDE
;
A
#
# COMPACT_ATOMS: atom_id res chain seq x y z
N MET A 1 2.89 9.02 33.34
CA MET A 1 3.51 9.45 32.06
C MET A 1 3.66 8.20 31.21
N LEU A 2 3.13 8.17 29.99
CA LEU A 2 3.33 7.04 29.06
C LEU A 2 4.83 6.93 28.74
N SER A 3 5.34 5.71 28.58
CA SER A 3 6.72 5.55 28.12
C SER A 3 6.82 6.00 26.66
N VAL A 4 7.95 6.58 26.28
CA VAL A 4 8.22 7.04 24.90
C VAL A 4 7.98 5.92 23.88
N GLN A 5 8.26 4.67 24.26
CA GLN A 5 8.02 3.49 23.42
C GLN A 5 6.53 3.21 23.17
N MET A 6 5.71 3.31 24.23
CA MET A 6 4.27 3.07 24.12
C MET A 6 3.61 4.19 23.30
N GLU A 7 4.09 5.43 23.44
CA GLU A 7 3.66 6.56 22.64
C GLU A 7 3.97 6.37 21.14
N GLN A 8 5.19 5.96 20.80
CA GLN A 8 5.56 5.67 19.41
C GLN A 8 4.74 4.53 18.79
N GLN A 9 4.42 3.49 19.56
CA GLN A 9 3.54 2.40 19.09
C GLN A 9 2.11 2.88 18.82
N VAL A 10 1.56 3.70 19.71
CA VAL A 10 0.23 4.28 19.53
C VAL A 10 0.21 5.16 18.27
N ASN A 11 1.24 5.97 18.06
CA ASN A 11 1.33 6.85 16.89
C ASN A 11 1.54 6.09 15.59
N LEU A 12 2.33 5.02 15.58
CA LEU A 12 2.42 4.12 14.44
C LEU A 12 1.05 3.49 14.12
N LYS A 13 0.35 2.99 15.14
CA LYS A 13 -0.99 2.40 15.00
C LYS A 13 -1.99 3.42 14.45
N PHE A 14 -1.93 4.65 14.93
CA PHE A 14 -2.76 5.76 14.47
C PHE A 14 -2.47 6.09 12.99
N LEU A 15 -1.21 6.25 12.60
CA LEU A 15 -0.83 6.57 11.22
C LEU A 15 -1.25 5.50 10.23
N VAL A 16 -1.08 4.21 10.59
CA VAL A 16 -1.55 3.10 9.75
C VAL A 16 -3.07 3.11 9.63
N LYS A 17 -3.80 3.39 10.72
CA LYS A 17 -5.27 3.53 10.68
C LYS A 17 -5.76 4.70 9.83
N LEU A 18 -4.94 5.75 9.66
CA LEU A 18 -5.21 6.85 8.72
C LEU A 18 -4.91 6.50 7.26
N GLY A 19 -4.50 5.27 6.96
CA GLY A 19 -4.19 4.81 5.61
C GLY A 19 -2.79 5.21 5.13
N ARG A 20 -1.91 5.71 6.00
CA ARG A 20 -0.51 5.97 5.64
C ARG A 20 0.20 4.65 5.38
N THR A 21 1.04 4.63 4.36
CA THR A 21 1.98 3.54 4.12
C THR A 21 3.04 3.50 5.22
N PHE A 22 3.72 2.36 5.38
CA PHE A 22 4.81 2.23 6.35
C PHE A 22 5.92 3.29 6.13
N ILE A 23 6.23 3.62 4.88
CA ILE A 23 7.26 4.61 4.54
C ILE A 23 6.83 6.02 4.96
N GLU A 24 5.58 6.41 4.69
CA GLU A 24 5.04 7.69 5.13
C GLU A 24 4.93 7.78 6.65
N ALA A 25 4.47 6.71 7.30
CA ALA A 25 4.39 6.64 8.75
C ALA A 25 5.78 6.74 9.39
N TYR A 26 6.79 6.07 8.82
CA TYR A 26 8.18 6.16 9.25
C TYR A 26 8.74 7.58 9.09
N ALA A 27 8.47 8.24 7.97
CA ALA A 27 8.91 9.62 7.73
C ALA A 27 8.32 10.59 8.76
N VAL A 28 7.01 10.49 9.05
CA VAL A 28 6.34 11.31 10.06
C VAL A 28 6.90 11.03 11.46
N LEU A 29 7.09 9.76 11.81
CA LEU A 29 7.69 9.40 13.10
C LEU A 29 9.13 9.92 13.20
N LYS A 30 9.88 10.01 12.10
CA LYS A 30 11.25 10.53 12.06
C LYS A 30 11.32 12.02 12.29
N GLU A 31 10.36 12.74 11.76
CA GLU A 31 10.22 14.17 12.04
C GLU A 31 9.89 14.42 13.51
N LEU A 32 9.00 13.63 14.10
CA LEU A 32 8.53 13.82 15.48
C LEU A 32 9.52 13.35 16.55
N TYR A 33 10.19 12.21 16.32
CA TYR A 33 11.05 11.56 17.32
C TYR A 33 12.55 11.60 16.96
N GLY A 34 12.92 12.10 15.78
CA GLY A 34 14.33 12.24 15.38
C GLY A 34 15.07 10.90 15.30
N ASN A 35 16.27 10.82 15.88
CA ASN A 35 17.05 9.56 15.96
C ASN A 35 16.57 8.62 17.08
N THR A 36 15.55 9.03 17.84
CA THR A 36 14.97 8.22 18.92
C THR A 36 13.82 7.34 18.43
N ILE A 37 13.47 7.38 17.14
CA ILE A 37 12.50 6.43 16.61
C ILE A 37 13.06 5.03 16.75
N VAL A 38 12.17 4.15 17.15
CA VAL A 38 12.50 2.79 17.40
C VAL A 38 12.09 1.88 16.23
N PHE A 39 12.84 1.96 15.12
CA PHE A 39 12.80 0.99 14.01
C PHE A 39 14.22 0.52 13.73
N ARG A 40 14.52 -0.78 13.85
CA ARG A 40 15.88 -1.26 13.54
C ARG A 40 15.97 -1.89 12.14
N GLY A 41 16.61 -1.16 11.23
CA GLY A 41 17.66 -1.73 10.38
C GLY A 41 19.01 -1.49 11.06
N HIS A 42 19.48 -2.48 11.83
CA HIS A 42 20.85 -2.60 12.34
C HIS A 42 21.53 -1.37 13.01
N GLU A 43 21.34 -1.13 14.33
CA GLU A 43 22.43 -0.61 15.20
C GLU A 43 22.17 -0.65 16.73
N SER A 44 23.19 -1.12 17.44
CA SER A 44 23.19 -1.64 18.82
C SER A 44 23.19 -0.58 19.92
N SER A 45 22.01 -0.21 20.43
CA SER A 45 21.88 0.34 21.79
C SER A 45 20.48 0.17 22.38
N LYS A 46 20.46 0.05 23.71
CA LYS A 46 19.45 -0.59 24.55
C LYS A 46 18.20 0.30 24.73
N GLN A 47 17.16 0.06 23.93
CA GLN A 47 15.71 0.21 24.25
C GLN A 47 14.88 0.19 22.94
N GLN A 48 15.08 -0.86 22.13
CA GLN A 48 14.47 -0.96 20.81
C GLN A 48 13.27 -1.91 20.76
N LEU A 49 12.13 -1.45 20.21
CA LEU A 49 11.05 -2.21 19.59
C LEU A 49 11.67 -3.07 18.50
N SER A 50 11.64 -4.37 18.74
CA SER A 50 12.08 -5.36 17.79
C SER A 50 11.19 -5.35 16.55
N TRP A 51 11.75 -5.72 15.40
CA TRP A 51 10.98 -6.03 14.18
C TRP A 51 9.80 -6.97 14.48
N SER A 52 9.99 -7.95 15.38
CA SER A 52 8.92 -8.84 15.82
C SER A 52 7.75 -8.13 16.50
N SER A 53 8.01 -7.08 17.29
CA SER A 53 6.96 -6.29 17.93
C SER A 53 6.13 -5.52 16.90
N ILE A 54 6.79 -4.95 15.89
CA ILE A 54 6.12 -4.23 14.80
C ILE A 54 5.32 -5.20 13.94
N GLN A 55 5.92 -6.33 13.56
CA GLN A 55 5.23 -7.38 12.81
C GLN A 55 3.99 -7.87 13.58
N ARG A 56 4.10 -8.05 14.90
CA ARG A 56 2.98 -8.43 15.76
C ARG A 56 1.89 -7.38 15.76
N THR A 57 2.21 -6.10 15.94
CA THR A 57 1.20 -5.03 15.88
C THR A 57 0.55 -4.92 14.49
N LEU A 58 1.32 -5.11 13.43
CA LEU A 58 0.78 -5.09 12.07
C LEU A 58 -0.15 -6.28 11.83
N THR A 59 0.22 -7.49 12.25
CA THR A 59 -0.53 -8.72 11.93
C THR A 59 -1.62 -9.06 12.94
N GLU A 60 -1.41 -8.87 14.24
CA GLU A 60 -2.38 -9.21 15.29
C GLU A 60 -3.29 -8.02 15.64
N ASP A 61 -2.72 -6.84 15.88
CA ASP A 61 -3.49 -5.67 16.34
C ASP A 61 -4.24 -4.94 15.22
N LEU A 62 -3.74 -5.04 14.00
CA LEU A 62 -4.23 -4.32 12.82
C LEU A 62 -4.67 -5.27 11.69
N GLU A 63 -4.53 -6.58 11.89
CA GLU A 63 -4.93 -7.63 10.93
C GLU A 63 -4.36 -7.41 9.51
N THR A 64 -3.22 -6.73 9.40
CA THR A 64 -2.57 -6.48 8.11
C THR A 64 -1.73 -7.67 7.70
N LYS A 65 -1.81 -8.00 6.41
CA LYS A 65 -0.95 -8.99 5.77
C LYS A 65 0.05 -8.31 4.86
N ARG A 66 1.28 -8.82 4.84
CA ARG A 66 2.24 -8.45 3.80
C ARG A 66 1.73 -8.98 2.46
N VAL A 67 1.65 -8.10 1.47
CA VAL A 67 1.31 -8.45 0.09
C VAL A 67 2.45 -7.95 -0.76
N ASP A 68 3.09 -8.86 -1.48
CA ASP A 68 4.13 -8.47 -2.44
C ASP A 68 3.51 -7.66 -3.58
N ALA A 69 4.27 -6.68 -4.07
CA ALA A 69 3.84 -5.90 -5.22
C ALA A 69 3.68 -6.82 -6.43
N LYS A 70 2.59 -6.64 -7.19
CA LYS A 70 2.40 -7.34 -8.46
C LYS A 70 3.25 -6.68 -9.55
N PHE A 71 3.83 -7.48 -10.44
CA PHE A 71 4.48 -6.95 -11.64
C PHE A 71 3.43 -6.29 -12.55
N VAL A 72 3.69 -5.06 -12.98
CA VAL A 72 2.83 -4.30 -13.88
C VAL A 72 3.64 -3.96 -15.14
N PRO A 73 3.17 -4.25 -16.36
CA PRO A 73 3.94 -4.07 -17.60
C PRO A 73 4.49 -2.66 -17.82
N ARG A 74 3.79 -1.62 -17.33
CA ARG A 74 4.18 -0.21 -17.47
C ARG A 74 3.40 0.68 -16.49
N THR A 75 4.06 1.71 -15.96
CA THR A 75 3.40 2.81 -15.23
C THR A 75 2.68 3.73 -16.20
N MET A 76 1.39 4.00 -15.96
CA MET A 76 0.55 4.80 -16.85
C MET A 76 0.38 6.23 -16.36
N THR A 77 0.33 7.19 -17.29
CA THR A 77 -0.12 8.57 -17.02
C THR A 77 -1.62 8.61 -16.78
N ASP A 78 -2.14 9.69 -16.20
CA ASP A 78 -3.56 9.79 -15.88
C ASP A 78 -4.44 9.78 -17.14
N ASN A 79 -4.02 10.48 -18.21
CA ASN A 79 -4.70 10.43 -19.51
C ASN A 79 -4.71 9.00 -20.11
N GLN A 80 -3.65 8.22 -19.92
CA GLN A 80 -3.61 6.83 -20.38
C GLN A 80 -4.59 5.94 -19.59
N LYS A 81 -4.74 6.19 -18.28
CA LYS A 81 -5.74 5.48 -17.46
C LYS A 81 -7.15 5.85 -17.90
N GLU A 82 -7.43 7.14 -18.06
CA GLU A 82 -8.74 7.62 -18.47
C GLU A 82 -9.14 7.07 -19.84
N CYS A 83 -8.25 7.16 -20.83
CA CYS A 83 -8.45 6.58 -22.15
C CYS A 83 -8.80 5.08 -22.08
N ARG A 84 -8.04 4.30 -21.29
CA ARG A 84 -8.33 2.87 -21.09
C ARG A 84 -9.71 2.64 -20.48
N VAL A 85 -10.09 3.43 -19.48
CA VAL A 85 -11.38 3.29 -18.82
C VAL A 85 -12.52 3.61 -19.79
N GLU A 86 -12.42 4.69 -20.58
CA GLU A 86 -13.43 5.04 -21.57
C GLU A 86 -13.57 3.98 -22.67
N THR A 87 -12.46 3.47 -23.21
CA THR A 87 -12.50 2.39 -24.21
C THR A 87 -13.19 1.15 -23.64
N CYS A 88 -12.85 0.74 -22.42
CA CYS A 88 -13.51 -0.41 -21.77
C CYS A 88 -15.01 -0.17 -21.53
N ARG A 89 -15.43 1.04 -21.16
CA ARG A 89 -16.86 1.36 -20.99
C ARG A 89 -17.61 1.28 -22.32
N ALA A 90 -17.04 1.82 -23.40
CA ALA A 90 -17.64 1.75 -24.72
C ALA A 90 -17.78 0.30 -25.21
N LEU A 91 -16.72 -0.50 -25.07
CA LEU A 91 -16.75 -1.93 -25.42
C LEU A 91 -17.78 -2.70 -24.60
N LYS A 92 -17.89 -2.40 -23.30
CA LYS A 92 -18.91 -3.00 -22.43
C LYS A 92 -20.32 -2.66 -22.92
N GLN A 93 -20.58 -1.40 -23.25
CA GLN A 93 -21.89 -0.98 -23.77
C GLN A 93 -22.23 -1.68 -25.09
N GLN A 94 -21.25 -1.87 -25.97
CA GLN A 94 -21.44 -2.63 -27.21
C GLN A 94 -21.80 -4.09 -26.93
N LEU A 95 -21.14 -4.73 -25.96
CA LEU A 95 -21.45 -6.10 -25.56
C LEU A 95 -22.87 -6.23 -24.97
N GLU A 96 -23.33 -5.22 -24.24
CA GLU A 96 -24.69 -5.17 -23.69
C GLU A 96 -25.76 -4.95 -24.78
N THR A 97 -25.40 -4.24 -25.85
CA THR A 97 -26.30 -3.90 -26.96
C THR A 97 -26.38 -4.99 -28.01
N ASP A 98 -25.23 -5.59 -28.37
CA ASP A 98 -25.11 -6.66 -29.35
C ASP A 98 -24.59 -7.94 -28.67
N ARG A 99 -25.50 -8.91 -28.48
CA ARG A 99 -25.19 -10.20 -27.85
C ARG A 99 -24.21 -11.05 -28.67
N ASP A 100 -24.13 -10.82 -29.97
CA ASP A 100 -23.24 -11.56 -30.87
C ASP A 100 -21.92 -10.82 -31.13
N PHE A 101 -21.67 -9.69 -30.46
CA PHE A 101 -20.50 -8.84 -30.67
C PHE A 101 -19.18 -9.62 -30.65
N LEU A 102 -18.97 -10.48 -29.64
CA LEU A 102 -17.74 -11.25 -29.50
C LEU A 102 -17.55 -12.30 -30.61
N SER A 103 -18.62 -12.79 -31.23
CA SER A 103 -18.52 -13.76 -32.33
C SER A 103 -17.90 -13.15 -33.60
N LYS A 104 -17.89 -11.81 -33.70
CA LYS A 104 -17.38 -11.04 -34.83
C LYS A 104 -15.94 -10.58 -34.61
N VAL A 105 -15.38 -10.76 -33.42
CA VAL A 105 -14.03 -10.29 -33.07
C VAL A 105 -12.98 -11.25 -33.61
N ILE A 106 -12.07 -10.74 -34.42
CA ILE A 106 -10.84 -11.42 -34.85
C ILE A 106 -9.66 -10.62 -34.28
N THR A 107 -8.74 -11.30 -33.59
CA THR A 107 -7.57 -10.67 -32.96
C THR A 107 -6.31 -11.47 -33.27
N GLY A 108 -5.16 -10.80 -33.22
CA GLY A 108 -3.83 -11.38 -33.41
C GLY A 108 -2.79 -10.48 -32.73
N ASP A 109 -1.71 -11.10 -32.28
CA ASP A 109 -0.50 -10.46 -31.75
C ASP A 109 0.71 -11.20 -32.34
N GLU A 110 1.87 -10.56 -32.41
CA GLU A 110 3.08 -11.08 -33.07
C GLU A 110 3.86 -12.11 -32.25
#